data_AF-A0A1M5F9I8-F1
#
_entry.id   AF-A0A1M5F9I8-F1
#
_cell.length_a   1.000
_cell.length_b   1.000
_cell.length_c   1.000
_cell.angle_alpha   90.00
_cell.angle_beta   90.00
_cell.angle_gamma   90.00
#
_symmetry.space_group_name_H-M   'P 1'
#
loop_
_entity.id
_entity.type
_entity.pdbx_description
1 polymer ?
#
loop_
_entity_poly.entity_id
_entity_poly.type
_entity_poly.pdbx_seq_one_letter_code
_entity_poly.pdbx_strand_id
1 'polypeptide(L)'
;MYRKLKLKAIWYIILYCIVCCFIFISCYLDLFIKGLDITIQIFLINFFIFLSWIVIIIGAIDTFPKVPYSNKRVWFYVAILGGLVTATKSLVELINGLIY
;
A
#
# COMPACT_ATOMS: atom_id res chain seq x y z
N MET A 1 1.53 -26.76 11.49
CA MET A 1 0.62 -25.75 10.90
C MET A 1 1.03 -24.31 11.22
N TYR A 2 1.30 -23.97 12.49
CA TYR A 2 1.68 -22.61 12.95
C TYR A 2 2.96 -22.03 12.30
N ARG A 3 3.97 -22.88 12.01
CA ARG A 3 5.24 -22.45 11.39
C ARG A 3 5.09 -21.96 9.94
N LYS A 4 4.16 -22.55 9.17
CA LYS A 4 3.88 -22.15 7.77
C LYS A 4 3.18 -20.78 7.70
N LEU A 5 2.29 -20.49 8.65
CA LEU A 5 1.62 -19.18 8.77
C LEU A 5 2.62 -18.06 9.08
N LYS A 6 3.57 -18.29 10.00
CA LYS A 6 4.64 -17.33 10.31
C LYS A 6 5.53 -17.04 9.10
N LEU A 7 5.85 -18.04 8.29
CA LEU A 7 6.70 -17.86 7.12
C LEU A 7 6.03 -16.97 6.06
N LYS A 8 4.73 -17.21 5.80
CA LYS A 8 3.96 -16.38 4.86
C LYS A 8 3.85 -14.93 5.31
N ALA A 9 3.61 -14.70 6.60
CA ALA A 9 3.57 -13.36 7.17
C ALA A 9 4.86 -12.56 6.88
N ILE A 10 6.02 -13.22 7.05
CA ILE A 10 7.33 -12.62 6.79
C ILE A 10 7.46 -12.22 5.31
N TRP A 11 7.00 -13.06 4.38
CA TRP A 11 7.00 -12.73 2.96
C TRP A 11 6.16 -11.50 2.62
N TYR A 12 4.97 -11.35 3.22
CA TYR A 12 4.14 -10.16 3.01
C TYR A 12 4.76 -8.89 3.61
N ILE A 13 5.45 -8.99 4.76
CA ILE A 13 6.20 -7.87 5.34
C ILE A 13 7.36 -7.48 4.43
N ILE A 14 8.12 -8.45 3.91
CA ILE A 14 9.20 -8.19 2.94
C ILE A 14 8.64 -7.50 1.69
N LEU A 15 7.53 -8.00 1.15
CA LEU A 15 6.90 -7.42 -0.03
C LEU A 15 6.44 -5.98 0.23
N TYR A 16 5.85 -5.70 1.40
CA TYR A 16 5.49 -4.34 1.80
C TYR A 16 6.71 -3.42 1.88
N CYS A 17 7.80 -3.87 2.52
CA CYS A 17 9.04 -3.10 2.59
C CYS A 17 9.63 -2.79 1.21
N ILE A 18 9.56 -3.73 0.27
CA ILE A 18 9.98 -3.51 -1.12
C ILE A 18 9.14 -2.40 -1.77
N VAL A 19 7.81 -2.42 -1.61
CA VAL A 19 6.94 -1.36 -2.13
C VAL A 19 7.27 0.00 -1.49
N CYS A 20 7.55 0.04 -0.19
CA CYS A 20 7.99 1.28 0.47
C CYS A 20 9.32 1.82 -0.10
N CYS A 21 10.27 0.96 -0.48
CA CYS A 21 11.49 1.40 -1.15
C CYS A 21 11.18 2.08 -2.49
N PHE A 22 10.23 1.57 -3.27
CA PHE A 22 9.80 2.20 -4.52
C PHE A 22 9.14 3.57 -4.30
N ILE A 23 8.37 3.73 -3.22
CA ILE A 23 7.83 5.05 -2.83
C ILE A 23 8.98 6.02 -2.55
N PHE A 24 9.98 5.59 -1.77
CA PHE A 24 11.13 6.42 -1.45
C PHE A 24 11.88 6.82 -2.72
N ILE A 25 12.20 5.86 -3.60
CA ILE A 25 12.86 6.15 -4.89
C ILE A 25 12.04 7.14 -5.72
N SER A 26 10.72 7.00 -5.75
CA SER A 26 9.83 7.92 -6.49
C SER A 26 9.89 9.35 -5.94
N CYS A 27 10.04 9.53 -4.62
CA CYS A 27 10.23 10.86 -4.01
C CYS A 27 11.55 11.52 -4.42
N TYR A 28 12.62 10.74 -4.61
CA TYR A 28 13.92 11.26 -5.03
C TYR A 28 14.11 11.29 -6.55
N LEU A 29 13.10 10.86 -7.32
CA LEU A 29 13.23 10.66 -8.77
C LEU A 29 13.53 11.97 -9.53
N ASP A 30 13.00 13.10 -9.06
CA ASP A 30 13.29 14.45 -9.58
C ASP A 30 14.78 14.85 -9.45
N LEU A 31 15.48 14.37 -8.42
CA LEU A 31 16.92 14.63 -8.24
C LEU A 31 17.78 13.85 -9.25
N PHE A 32 17.28 12.74 -9.77
CA PHE A 32 18.00 11.89 -10.73
C PHE A 32 17.66 12.22 -12.19
N ILE A 33 16.41 12.61 -12.47
CA ILE A 33 15.93 12.91 -13.83
C ILE A 33 15.56 14.39 -13.90
N LYS A 34 16.49 15.21 -14.40
CA LYS A 34 16.24 16.64 -14.65
C LYS A 34 15.13 16.81 -15.67
N GLY A 35 14.10 17.57 -15.31
CA GLY A 35 12.95 17.87 -16.17
C GLY A 35 11.88 16.78 -16.18
N LEU A 36 11.89 15.88 -15.19
CA LEU A 36 10.77 14.99 -14.96
C LEU A 36 9.51 15.79 -14.62
N ASP A 37 8.39 15.43 -15.24
CA ASP A 37 7.12 16.04 -14.92
C ASP A 37 6.68 15.70 -13.49
N ILE A 38 6.42 16.74 -12.69
CA ILE A 38 6.03 16.60 -11.28
C ILE A 38 4.73 15.82 -11.12
N THR A 39 3.83 15.86 -12.11
CA THR A 39 2.56 15.12 -12.12
C THR A 39 2.80 13.63 -12.26
N ILE A 40 3.74 13.22 -13.13
CA ILE A 40 4.16 11.82 -13.27
C ILE A 40 4.78 11.32 -11.96
N GLN A 41 5.56 12.16 -11.29
CA GLN A 41 6.18 11.81 -10.00
C GLN A 41 5.12 11.60 -8.92
N ILE A 42 4.19 12.53 -8.77
CA ILE A 42 3.07 12.44 -7.81
C ILE A 42 2.18 11.23 -8.12
N PHE A 43 1.99 10.92 -9.40
CA PHE A 43 1.26 9.72 -9.84
C PHE A 43 1.95 8.43 -9.40
N LEU A 44 3.26 8.30 -9.63
CA LEU A 44 4.03 7.14 -9.17
C LEU A 44 3.93 6.97 -7.66
N ILE A 45 4.09 8.05 -6.90
CA ILE A 45 4.02 8.02 -5.43
C ILE A 45 2.64 7.52 -4.98
N ASN A 46 1.55 8.12 -5.47
CA ASN A 46 0.19 7.71 -5.11
C ASN A 46 -0.14 6.28 -5.54
N PHE A 47 0.36 5.84 -6.70
CA PHE A 47 0.20 4.47 -7.18
C PHE A 47 0.89 3.45 -6.25
N PHE A 48 2.13 3.69 -5.85
CA PHE A 48 2.83 2.79 -4.94
C PHE A 48 2.28 2.81 -3.51
N ILE A 49 1.77 3.96 -3.04
CA ILE A 49 1.01 4.04 -1.77
C ILE A 49 -0.23 3.15 -1.84
N PHE A 50 -1.00 3.22 -2.93
CA PHE A 50 -2.15 2.35 -3.13
C PHE A 50 -1.76 0.86 -3.17
N LEU A 51 -0.68 0.52 -3.87
CA LEU A 51 -0.16 -0.85 -3.91
C LEU A 51 0.27 -1.36 -2.53
N SER A 52 0.86 -0.49 -1.71
CA SER A 52 1.30 -0.83 -0.34
C SER A 52 0.12 -1.23 0.55
N TRP A 53 -1.02 -0.55 0.41
CA TRP A 53 -2.26 -0.89 1.11
C TRP A 53 -2.80 -2.25 0.67
N ILE A 54 -2.79 -2.55 -0.63
CA ILE A 54 -3.21 -3.86 -1.16
C ILE A 54 -2.35 -4.99 -0.57
N VAL A 55 -1.03 -4.83 -0.53
CA VAL A 55 -0.12 -5.84 0.02
C VAL A 55 -0.39 -6.09 1.51
N ILE A 56 -0.60 -5.02 2.29
CA ILE A 56 -0.97 -5.14 3.72
C ILE A 56 -2.31 -5.87 3.88
N ILE A 57 -3.32 -5.54 3.07
CA ILE A 57 -4.65 -6.17 3.13
C ILE A 57 -4.54 -7.68 2.89
N ILE A 58 -3.89 -8.07 1.80
CA ILE A 58 -3.76 -9.48 1.42
C ILE A 58 -2.98 -10.23 2.50
N GLY A 59 -1.85 -9.66 2.94
CA GLY A 59 -1.04 -10.25 4.00
C GLY A 59 -1.81 -10.41 5.30
N ALA A 60 -2.61 -9.42 5.69
CA ALA A 60 -3.46 -9.50 6.86
C ALA A 60 -4.53 -10.60 6.74
N ILE A 61 -5.23 -10.67 5.61
CA ILE A 61 -6.27 -11.67 5.38
C ILE A 61 -5.69 -13.09 5.46
N ASP A 62 -4.52 -13.32 4.86
CA ASP A 62 -3.86 -14.64 4.86
C ASP A 62 -3.26 -15.00 6.23
N THR A 63 -2.81 -14.02 7.01
CA THR A 63 -2.08 -14.26 8.26
C THR A 63 -2.96 -14.32 9.50
N PHE A 64 -4.02 -13.52 9.59
CA PHE A 64 -4.82 -13.48 10.81
C PHE A 64 -5.66 -14.77 10.96
N PRO A 65 -5.80 -15.33 12.17
CA PRO A 65 -6.56 -16.56 12.38
C PRO A 65 -8.06 -16.32 12.13
N LYS A 66 -8.73 -17.31 11.53
CA LYS A 66 -10.18 -17.30 11.17
C LYS A 66 -11.12 -17.51 12.37
N VAL A 67 -10.70 -17.13 13.57
CA VAL A 67 -11.54 -17.22 14.77
C VAL A 67 -12.59 -16.11 14.77
N PRO A 68 -13.80 -16.38 15.29
CA PRO A 68 -14.92 -15.43 15.23
C PRO A 68 -14.62 -14.16 16.04
N TYR A 69 -14.95 -13.01 15.44
CA TYR A 69 -15.17 -11.69 16.02
C TYR A 69 -14.39 -11.33 17.29
N SER A 70 -13.08 -11.09 17.16
CA SER A 70 -12.33 -10.30 18.16
C SER A 70 -12.33 -8.83 17.77
N ASN A 71 -12.66 -7.94 18.71
CA ASN A 71 -12.66 -6.48 18.51
C ASN A 71 -11.37 -5.97 17.84
N LYS A 72 -10.21 -6.56 18.18
CA LYS A 72 -8.91 -6.16 17.62
C LYS A 72 -8.81 -6.38 16.10
N ARG A 73 -9.43 -7.43 15.56
CA ARG A 73 -9.42 -7.75 14.12
C ARG A 73 -10.34 -6.78 13.36
N VAL A 74 -11.48 -6.41 13.96
CA VAL A 74 -12.43 -5.45 13.37
C VAL A 74 -11.79 -4.08 13.21
N TRP A 75 -11.18 -3.54 14.28
CA TRP A 75 -10.48 -2.26 14.22
C TRP A 75 -9.32 -2.28 13.21
N PHE A 76 -8.61 -3.40 13.11
CA PHE A 76 -7.56 -3.58 12.13
C PHE A 76 -8.09 -3.53 10.68
N TYR A 77 -9.19 -4.21 10.38
CA TYR A 77 -9.83 -4.12 9.06
C TYR A 77 -10.39 -2.72 8.78
N VAL A 78 -10.98 -2.06 9.77
CA VAL A 78 -11.52 -0.71 9.62
C VAL A 78 -10.40 0.29 9.31
N ALA A 79 -9.27 0.24 10.02
CA ALA A 79 -8.12 1.10 9.77
C ALA A 79 -7.57 0.90 8.34
N ILE A 80 -7.48 -0.35 7.90
CA ILE A 80 -6.96 -0.69 6.58
C ILE A 80 -7.93 -0.30 5.45
N LEU A 81 -9.23 -0.57 5.61
CA LEU A 81 -10.24 -0.14 4.64
C LEU A 81 -10.31 1.39 4.55
N GLY A 82 -10.17 2.09 5.68
CA GLY A 82 -10.05 3.55 5.70
C GLY A 82 -8.85 4.03 4.90
N GLY A 83 -7.67 3.45 5.15
CA GLY A 83 -6.45 3.75 4.41
C GLY A 83 -6.57 3.49 2.89
N LEU A 84 -7.17 2.36 2.51
CA LEU A 84 -7.42 2.04 1.11
C LEU A 84 -8.37 3.04 0.45
N VAL A 85 -9.48 3.40 1.10
CA VAL A 85 -10.45 4.39 0.58
C VAL A 85 -9.77 5.74 0.37
N THR A 86 -8.93 6.18 1.32
CA THR A 86 -8.18 7.44 1.15
C THR A 86 -7.20 7.36 -0.01
N ALA A 87 -6.46 6.26 -0.16
CA ALA A 87 -5.53 6.08 -1.27
C ALA A 87 -6.25 6.05 -2.63
N THR A 88 -7.41 5.37 -2.72
CA THR A 88 -8.23 5.34 -3.94
C THR A 88 -8.76 6.72 -4.29
N LYS A 89 -9.25 7.50 -3.31
CA LYS A 89 -9.70 8.87 -3.55
C LYS A 89 -8.59 9.75 -4.11
N SER A 90 -7.41 9.75 -3.47
CA SER A 90 -6.26 10.52 -3.95
C SER A 90 -5.82 10.11 -5.35
N LEU A 91 -5.89 8.82 -5.70
CA LEU A 91 -5.56 8.32 -7.02
C LEU A 91 -6.59 8.78 -8.08
N VAL A 92 -7.88 8.73 -7.75
CA VAL A 92 -8.96 9.20 -8.65
C VAL A 92 -8.89 10.71 -8.86
N GLU A 93 -8.67 11.50 -7.81
CA GLU A 93 -8.49 12.96 -7.92
C GLU A 93 -7.31 13.31 -8.83
N LEU A 94 -6.20 12.58 -8.69
CA LEU A 94 -5.03 12.79 -9.52
C LEU A 94 -5.28 12.43 -10.99
N ILE A 95 -5.95 11.31 -11.26
CA ILE A 95 -6.34 10.93 -12.64
C ILE A 95 -7.27 11.99 -13.24
N ASN A 96 -8.26 12.45 -12.49
CA ASN A 96 -9.19 13.47 -12.97
C ASN A 96 -8.48 14.81 -13.25
N GLY A 97 -7.51 15.19 -12.42
CA GLY A 97 -6.67 16.37 -12.64
C GLY A 97 -5.67 16.24 -13.79
N LEU A 98 -5.38 15.02 -14.25
CA LEU A 98 -4.51 14.76 -15.41
C LEU A 98 -5.29 14.74 -16.74
N ILE A 99 -6.61 14.49 -16.68
CA ILE A 99 -7.50 14.39 -17.86
C ILE A 99 -8.04 15.75 -18.31
N TYR A 100 -7.97 16.78 -17.45
CA TYR A 100 -8.37 18.16 -17.72
C TYR A 100 -7.17 19.08 -17.94
#